data_AF-A0A8J5F2R0-F1
#
_entry.id   AF-A0A8J5F2R0-F1
#
_cell.length_a   1.000
_cell.length_b   1.000
_cell.length_c   1.000
_cell.angle_alpha   90.00
_cell.angle_beta   90.00
_cell.angle_gamma   90.00
#
_symmetry.space_group_name_H-M   'P 1'
#
loop_
_entity.id
_entity.type
_entity.pdbx_description
1 polymer ?
#
loop_
_entity_poly.entity_id
_entity_poly.type
_entity_poly.pdbx_seq_one_letter_code
_entity_poly.pdbx_strand_id
1 'polypeptide(L)'
;MEAEASFSTISPPVFDGDNYQIWAVRMETYLDALDLWEALDVDYEIPVLPANPTMAQIKVHKEKKTKKSKAKACLFAAVSATIFSRIMSLQTAKEIWDYLKSEYEGDERIRGMQVLNLIRDFEMQKMKKTETIKEFEATITTFENTKDLTRITLAELLNALQAQEQRRAMRREGEIEGALPARHNDVGNFRKQKNKNLKQ
;
A
#
# COMPACT_ATOMS: atom_id res chain seq x y z
N MET A 1 1.43 -48.77 -4.33
CA MET A 1 2.38 -47.98 -3.51
C MET A 1 2.52 -46.67 -4.26
N GLU A 2 1.60 -45.75 -4.02
CA GLU A 2 1.57 -44.48 -4.75
C GLU A 2 2.57 -43.54 -4.08
N ALA A 3 3.49 -43.02 -4.88
CA ALA A 3 4.45 -42.04 -4.44
C ALA A 3 3.68 -40.75 -4.13
N GLU A 4 3.51 -40.44 -2.84
CA GLU A 4 3.12 -39.12 -2.39
C GLU A 4 4.16 -38.13 -2.94
N ALA A 5 3.74 -37.36 -3.94
CA ALA A 5 4.53 -36.28 -4.47
C ALA A 5 4.86 -35.34 -3.31
N SER A 6 6.14 -35.29 -2.96
CA SER A 6 6.69 -34.31 -2.05
C SER A 6 6.41 -32.92 -2.63
N PHE A 7 5.34 -32.28 -2.17
CA PHE A 7 5.20 -30.85 -2.32
C PHE A 7 6.44 -30.24 -1.70
N SER A 8 7.27 -29.58 -2.50
CA SER A 8 8.42 -28.83 -1.98
C SER A 8 7.88 -27.92 -0.88
N THR A 9 8.59 -27.81 0.24
CA THR A 9 8.25 -26.89 1.32
C THR A 9 8.23 -25.47 0.77
N ILE A 10 7.07 -25.02 0.29
CA ILE A 10 6.84 -23.65 -0.15
C ILE A 10 7.12 -22.82 1.10
N SER A 11 8.10 -21.94 1.05
CA SER A 11 8.35 -21.04 2.18
C SER A 11 7.21 -20.02 2.26
N PRO A 12 6.75 -19.66 3.47
CA PRO A 12 5.71 -18.65 3.61
C PRO A 12 6.20 -17.32 3.01
N PRO A 13 5.31 -16.53 2.40
CA PRO A 13 5.64 -15.19 1.93
C PRO A 13 6.05 -14.34 3.13
N VAL A 14 7.23 -13.71 3.09
CA VAL A 14 7.70 -12.84 4.18
C VAL A 14 7.08 -11.46 4.02
N PHE A 15 6.46 -10.97 5.09
CA PHE A 15 5.96 -9.61 5.23
C PHE A 15 6.96 -8.74 5.96
N ASP A 16 7.37 -7.64 5.34
CA ASP A 16 8.28 -6.66 5.91
C ASP A 16 7.61 -5.35 6.35
N GLY A 17 6.33 -5.17 5.99
CA GLY A 17 5.53 -3.99 6.33
C GLY A 17 4.89 -3.35 5.10
N ASP A 18 5.34 -3.71 3.90
CA ASP A 18 4.89 -3.15 2.64
C ASP A 18 3.97 -4.11 1.86
N ASN A 19 3.07 -3.54 1.07
CA ASN A 19 2.13 -4.24 0.18
C ASN A 19 1.32 -5.30 0.93
N TYR A 20 0.79 -4.94 2.10
CA TYR A 20 0.03 -5.88 2.95
C TYR A 20 -1.05 -6.62 2.17
N GLN A 21 -1.74 -5.96 1.24
CA GLN A 21 -2.79 -6.59 0.41
C GLN A 21 -2.27 -7.77 -0.42
N ILE A 22 -1.08 -7.63 -1.01
CA ILE A 22 -0.45 -8.70 -1.79
C ILE A 22 0.01 -9.82 -0.86
N TRP A 23 0.64 -9.46 0.26
CA TRP A 23 1.08 -10.43 1.25
C TRP A 23 -0.09 -11.22 1.83
N ALA A 24 -1.18 -10.54 2.20
CA ALA A 24 -2.38 -11.14 2.77
C ALA A 24 -2.93 -12.20 1.82
N VAL A 25 -3.23 -11.86 0.57
CA VAL A 25 -3.72 -12.83 -0.43
C VAL A 25 -2.79 -14.04 -0.57
N ARG A 26 -1.47 -13.82 -0.59
CA ARG A 26 -0.49 -14.92 -0.67
C ARG A 26 -0.50 -15.78 0.58
N MET A 27 -0.61 -15.17 1.76
CA MET A 27 -0.61 -15.86 3.04
C MET A 27 -1.92 -16.64 3.26
N GLU A 28 -3.06 -16.08 2.87
CA GLU A 28 -4.36 -16.78 2.84
C GLU A 28 -4.26 -18.04 1.99
N THR A 29 -3.82 -17.89 0.73
CA THR A 29 -3.64 -19.00 -0.21
C THR A 29 -2.67 -20.06 0.34
N TYR A 30 -1.61 -19.63 1.01
CA TYR A 30 -0.61 -20.50 1.62
C TYR A 30 -1.18 -21.30 2.79
N LEU A 31 -1.95 -20.66 3.68
CA LEU A 31 -2.59 -21.32 4.82
C LEU A 31 -3.71 -22.28 4.38
N ASP A 32 -4.47 -21.91 3.34
CA ASP A 32 -5.46 -22.78 2.72
C ASP A 32 -4.82 -24.04 2.14
N ALA A 33 -3.73 -23.89 1.38
CA ALA A 33 -2.99 -25.01 0.82
C ALA A 33 -2.42 -25.98 1.87
N LEU A 34 -2.19 -25.49 3.09
CA LEU A 34 -1.72 -26.29 4.22
C LEU A 34 -2.85 -26.80 5.14
N ASP A 35 -4.11 -26.53 4.81
CA ASP A 35 -5.28 -26.87 5.63
C ASP A 35 -5.19 -26.27 7.05
N LEU A 36 -4.66 -25.04 7.13
CA LEU A 36 -4.43 -24.28 8.36
C LEU A 36 -5.36 -23.07 8.52
N TRP A 37 -6.05 -22.65 7.46
CA TRP A 37 -6.89 -21.45 7.47
C TRP A 37 -7.99 -21.47 8.53
N GLU A 38 -8.63 -22.62 8.73
CA GLU A 38 -9.64 -22.82 9.79
C GLU A 38 -9.13 -22.42 11.18
N ALA A 39 -7.82 -22.50 11.44
CA ALA A 39 -7.24 -22.13 12.72
C ALA A 39 -7.31 -20.62 13.03
N LEU A 40 -7.64 -19.79 12.05
CA LEU A 40 -7.83 -18.33 12.18
C LEU A 40 -9.29 -17.94 12.41
N ASP A 41 -10.23 -18.87 12.25
CA ASP A 41 -11.65 -18.62 12.41
C ASP A 41 -12.06 -18.52 13.89
N VAL A 42 -13.00 -17.61 14.21
CA VAL A 42 -13.56 -17.44 15.57
C VAL A 42 -14.23 -18.73 16.04
N ASP A 43 -14.91 -19.43 15.12
CA ASP A 43 -15.73 -20.61 15.43
C ASP A 43 -14.91 -21.90 15.61
N TYR A 44 -13.59 -21.81 15.41
CA TYR A 44 -12.67 -22.92 15.52
C TYR A 44 -12.23 -23.16 16.97
N GLU A 45 -13.18 -23.45 17.86
CA GLU A 45 -12.88 -23.97 19.18
C GLU A 45 -12.57 -25.47 19.14
N ILE A 46 -11.69 -25.92 20.04
CA ILE A 46 -11.37 -27.34 20.20
C ILE A 46 -12.27 -27.87 21.31
N PRO A 47 -13.29 -28.70 21.01
CA PRO A 47 -14.19 -29.20 22.04
C PRO A 47 -13.43 -30.04 23.06
N VAL A 48 -13.81 -29.91 24.33
CA VAL A 48 -13.25 -30.75 25.40
C VAL A 48 -13.61 -32.21 25.12
N LEU A 49 -12.63 -33.10 25.25
CA LEU A 49 -12.87 -34.54 25.10
C LEU A 49 -13.84 -35.03 26.20
N PRO A 50 -14.80 -35.90 25.88
CA PRO A 50 -15.65 -36.54 26.88
C PRO A 50 -14.84 -37.46 27.80
N ALA A 51 -15.39 -37.86 28.94
CA ALA A 51 -14.69 -38.69 29.93
C ALA A 51 -14.18 -40.04 29.37
N ASN A 52 -14.88 -40.61 28.37
CA ASN A 52 -14.47 -41.81 27.65
C ASN A 52 -14.42 -41.52 26.14
N PRO A 53 -13.32 -40.92 25.64
CA PRO A 53 -13.22 -40.56 24.25
C PRO A 53 -12.83 -41.77 23.39
N THR A 54 -13.37 -41.84 22.19
CA THR A 54 -12.96 -42.81 21.17
C THR A 54 -11.59 -42.43 20.58
N MET A 55 -10.90 -43.41 19.98
CA MET A 55 -9.64 -43.14 19.26
C MET A 55 -9.79 -42.12 18.13
N ALA A 56 -10.93 -42.13 17.44
CA ALA A 56 -11.26 -41.12 16.43
C ALA A 56 -11.37 -39.71 17.03
N GLN A 57 -12.03 -39.55 18.17
CA GLN A 57 -12.14 -38.26 18.87
C GLN A 57 -10.78 -37.75 19.35
N ILE A 58 -9.94 -38.61 19.91
CA ILE A 58 -8.57 -38.24 20.33
C ILE A 58 -7.74 -37.80 19.13
N LYS A 59 -7.82 -38.52 18.00
CA LYS A 59 -7.10 -38.17 16.77
C LYS A 59 -7.52 -36.80 16.26
N VAL A 60 -8.82 -36.56 16.12
CA VAL A 60 -9.36 -35.26 15.65
C VAL A 60 -8.98 -34.12 16.61
N HIS A 61 -9.10 -34.32 17.92
CA HIS A 61 -8.71 -33.31 18.90
C HIS A 61 -7.21 -32.96 18.80
N LYS A 62 -6.34 -33.97 18.66
CA LYS A 62 -4.91 -33.77 18.47
C LYS A 62 -4.61 -33.02 17.17
N GLU A 63 -5.23 -33.43 16.07
CA GLU A 63 -5.09 -32.77 14.76
C GLU A 63 -5.49 -31.29 14.84
N LYS A 64 -6.65 -30.98 15.42
CA LYS A 64 -7.11 -29.59 15.58
C LYS A 64 -6.13 -28.74 16.39
N LYS A 65 -5.61 -29.29 17.50
CA LYS A 65 -4.59 -28.62 18.33
C LYS A 65 -3.29 -28.38 17.57
N THR A 66 -2.85 -29.37 16.80
CA THR A 66 -1.66 -29.26 15.96
C THR A 66 -1.84 -28.21 14.86
N LYS A 67 -3.00 -28.14 14.20
CA LYS A 67 -3.31 -27.10 13.20
C LYS A 67 -3.14 -25.69 13.79
N LYS A 68 -3.67 -25.42 15.00
CA LYS A 68 -3.50 -24.12 15.67
C LYS A 68 -2.04 -23.74 15.88
N SER A 69 -1.23 -24.68 16.40
CA SER A 69 0.20 -24.43 16.61
C SER A 69 0.95 -24.21 15.30
N LYS A 70 0.61 -24.96 14.25
CA LYS A 70 1.20 -24.80 12.92
C LYS A 70 0.85 -23.47 12.27
N ALA A 71 -0.41 -23.04 12.34
CA ALA A 71 -0.85 -21.75 11.81
C ALA A 71 -0.09 -20.59 12.48
N LYS A 72 0.04 -20.63 13.81
CA LYS A 72 0.82 -19.64 14.57
C LYS A 72 2.29 -19.62 14.14
N ALA A 73 2.91 -20.78 14.04
CA ALA A 73 4.30 -20.90 13.60
C ALA A 73 4.49 -20.38 12.16
N CYS A 74 3.53 -20.64 11.27
CA CYS A 74 3.55 -20.13 9.90
C CYS A 74 3.49 -18.61 9.87
N LEU A 75 2.60 -17.98 10.65
CA LEU A 75 2.51 -16.52 10.74
C LEU A 75 3.80 -15.89 11.29
N PHE A 76 4.43 -16.50 12.30
CA PHE A 76 5.72 -16.04 12.80
C PHE A 76 6.86 -16.18 11.77
N ALA A 77 6.85 -17.24 10.96
CA ALA A 77 7.83 -17.42 9.90
C ALA A 77 7.57 -16.50 8.69
N ALA A 78 6.34 -16.01 8.55
CA ALA A 78 5.88 -15.18 7.43
C ALA A 78 6.10 -13.67 7.65
N VAL A 79 6.83 -13.26 8.69
CA VAL A 79 7.06 -11.83 9.01
C VAL A 79 8.53 -11.52 9.24
N SER A 80 8.94 -10.28 9.01
CA SER A 80 10.27 -9.77 9.32
C SER A 80 10.52 -9.72 10.84
N ALA A 81 11.79 -9.63 11.24
CA ALA A 81 12.16 -9.53 12.67
C ALA A 81 11.53 -8.31 13.38
N THR A 82 11.37 -7.20 12.65
CA THR A 82 10.73 -5.98 13.15
C THR A 82 9.27 -6.24 13.49
N ILE A 83 8.53 -6.84 12.56
CA ILE A 83 7.10 -7.16 12.77
C ILE A 83 6.94 -8.26 13.81
N PHE A 84 7.81 -9.28 13.79
CA PHE A 84 7.83 -10.35 14.78
C PHE A 84 7.87 -9.79 16.20
N SER A 85 8.74 -8.79 16.45
CA SER A 85 8.85 -8.15 17.78
C SER A 85 7.55 -7.49 18.26
N ARG A 86 6.67 -7.07 17.33
CA ARG A 86 5.36 -6.47 17.66
C ARG A 86 4.31 -7.53 17.99
N ILE A 87 4.39 -8.71 17.36
CA ILE A 87 3.39 -9.78 17.49
C ILE A 87 3.80 -10.93 18.42
N MET A 88 5.05 -10.99 18.89
CA MET A 88 5.59 -12.14 19.61
C MET A 88 4.89 -12.48 20.94
N SER A 89 4.21 -11.51 21.55
CA SER A 89 3.43 -11.70 22.78
C SER A 89 2.02 -12.26 22.53
N LEU A 90 1.54 -12.25 21.28
CA LEU A 90 0.22 -12.74 20.91
C LEU A 90 0.18 -14.27 20.99
N GLN A 91 -0.90 -14.80 21.56
CA GLN A 91 -1.01 -16.19 21.96
C GLN A 91 -1.62 -17.07 20.87
N THR A 92 -2.56 -16.53 20.09
CA THR A 92 -3.26 -17.29 19.06
C THR A 92 -2.88 -16.84 17.64
N ALA A 93 -3.01 -17.74 16.67
CA ALA A 93 -2.81 -17.42 15.26
C ALA A 93 -3.81 -16.33 14.81
N LYS A 94 -5.04 -16.40 15.32
CA LYS A 94 -6.08 -15.40 15.11
C LYS A 94 -5.68 -14.01 15.60
N GLU A 95 -5.22 -13.87 16.84
CA GLU A 95 -4.77 -12.58 17.39
C GLU A 95 -3.67 -11.96 16.52
N ILE A 96 -2.73 -12.78 16.04
CA ILE A 96 -1.66 -12.33 15.14
C ILE A 96 -2.26 -11.82 13.82
N TRP A 97 -3.15 -12.61 13.20
CA TRP A 97 -3.78 -12.25 11.94
C TRP A 97 -4.59 -10.95 12.06
N ASP A 98 -5.42 -10.85 13.09
CA ASP A 98 -6.27 -9.69 13.36
C ASP A 98 -5.42 -8.44 13.65
N TYR A 99 -4.31 -8.59 14.39
CA TYR A 99 -3.36 -7.49 14.61
C TYR A 99 -2.77 -7.00 13.28
N LEU A 100 -2.22 -7.90 12.47
CA LEU A 100 -1.62 -7.56 11.17
C LEU A 100 -2.65 -6.90 10.25
N LYS A 101 -3.88 -7.41 10.25
CA LYS A 101 -4.99 -6.83 9.52
C LYS A 101 -5.31 -5.42 10.02
N SER A 102 -5.49 -5.22 11.31
CA SER A 102 -5.80 -3.90 11.88
C SER A 102 -4.71 -2.86 11.66
N GLU A 103 -3.44 -3.26 11.68
CA GLU A 103 -2.29 -2.37 11.56
C GLU A 103 -1.99 -2.02 10.09
N TYR A 104 -2.21 -2.96 9.16
CA TYR A 104 -1.70 -2.87 7.78
C TYR A 104 -2.76 -2.98 6.68
N GLU A 105 -3.98 -3.50 6.93
CA GLU A 105 -5.05 -3.61 5.91
C GLU A 105 -5.54 -2.24 5.44
N GLY A 106 -5.60 -1.29 6.36
CA GLY A 106 -6.01 0.07 6.06
C GLY A 106 -4.86 0.88 5.49
N ASP A 107 -5.11 1.54 4.36
CA ASP A 107 -4.65 2.90 4.10
C ASP A 107 -3.34 3.07 3.29
N GLU A 108 -2.63 2.07 2.74
CA GLU A 108 -1.39 2.39 1.94
C GLU A 108 -1.61 3.41 0.80
N ARG A 109 -2.69 3.25 0.03
CA ARG A 109 -3.03 4.19 -1.07
C ARG A 109 -3.57 5.52 -0.55
N ILE A 110 -4.36 5.49 0.52
CA ILE A 110 -4.98 6.69 1.08
C ILE A 110 -3.95 7.45 1.94
N ARG A 111 -3.09 6.80 2.73
CA ARG A 111 -1.86 7.32 3.38
C ARG A 111 -0.91 7.88 2.35
N GLY A 112 -0.62 7.13 1.28
CA GLY A 112 0.18 7.64 0.17
C GLY A 112 -0.42 8.92 -0.44
N MET A 113 -1.74 8.99 -0.58
CA MET A 113 -2.45 10.21 -1.01
C MET A 113 -2.39 11.33 0.05
N GLN A 114 -2.53 11.02 1.33
CA GLN A 114 -2.41 11.98 2.43
C GLN A 114 -1.01 12.57 2.49
N VAL A 115 0.04 11.75 2.35
CA VAL A 115 1.44 12.18 2.29
C VAL A 115 1.67 13.06 1.05
N LEU A 116 1.15 12.68 -0.11
CA LEU A 116 1.21 13.52 -1.31
C LEU A 116 0.50 14.88 -1.12
N ASN A 117 -0.65 14.89 -0.44
CA ASN A 117 -1.37 16.11 -0.12
C ASN A 117 -0.59 16.98 0.88
N LEU A 118 0.03 16.38 1.89
CA LEU A 118 0.89 17.09 2.84
C LEU A 118 2.09 17.75 2.15
N ILE A 119 2.77 17.02 1.27
CA ILE A 119 3.87 17.56 0.45
C ILE A 119 3.36 18.76 -0.37
N ARG A 120 2.19 18.62 -1.02
CA ARG A 120 1.58 19.72 -1.77
C ARG A 120 1.25 20.92 -0.88
N ASP A 121 0.59 20.69 0.25
CA ASP A 121 0.15 21.75 1.16
C ASP A 121 1.34 22.51 1.75
N PHE A 122 2.44 21.80 2.04
CA PHE A 122 3.71 22.39 2.46
C PHE A 122 4.37 23.19 1.34
N GLU A 123 4.43 22.67 0.11
CA GLU A 123 4.97 23.39 -1.05
C GLU A 123 4.16 24.65 -1.43
N MET A 124 2.86 24.64 -1.11
CA MET A 124 1.99 25.82 -1.26
C MET A 124 2.23 26.87 -0.16
N GLN A 125 2.87 26.51 0.97
CA GLN A 125 3.30 27.51 1.95
C GLN A 125 4.39 28.36 1.33
N LYS A 126 4.07 29.64 1.13
CA LYS A 126 5.01 30.64 0.62
C LYS A 126 4.87 31.89 1.44
N MET A 127 6.02 32.45 1.77
CA MET A 127 6.05 33.67 2.54
C MET A 127 5.45 34.82 1.71
N LYS A 128 4.44 35.53 2.24
CA LYS A 128 3.89 36.73 1.58
C LYS A 128 4.90 37.87 1.62
N LYS A 129 4.81 38.80 0.67
CA LYS A 129 5.69 39.99 0.65
C LYS A 129 5.50 40.93 1.84
N THR A 130 4.32 40.88 2.47
CA THR A 130 3.91 41.79 3.55
C THR A 130 4.03 41.18 4.93
N GLU A 131 4.31 39.88 5.03
CA GLU A 131 4.43 39.22 6.34
C GLU A 131 5.86 39.24 6.83
N THR A 132 6.02 39.23 8.15
CA THR A 132 7.30 39.15 8.83
C THR A 132 7.71 37.69 9.02
N ILE A 133 9.00 37.46 9.25
CA ILE A 133 9.55 36.11 9.51
C ILE A 133 8.83 35.45 10.69
N LYS A 134 8.54 36.20 11.76
CA LYS A 134 7.85 35.68 12.95
C LYS A 134 6.40 35.23 12.66
N GLU A 135 5.70 35.95 11.79
CA GLU A 135 4.33 35.58 11.40
C GLU A 135 4.32 34.33 10.50
N PHE A 136 5.32 34.20 9.64
CA PHE A 136 5.48 32.98 8.83
C PHE A 136 5.88 31.77 9.67
N GLU A 137 6.80 31.95 10.64
CA GLU A 137 7.17 30.91 11.61
C GLU A 137 5.94 30.36 12.34
N ALA A 138 5.09 31.24 12.87
CA ALA A 138 3.84 30.83 13.51
C ALA A 138 2.93 30.03 12.56
N THR A 139 2.88 30.40 11.27
CA THR A 139 2.10 29.68 10.26
C THR A 139 2.64 28.26 10.06
N ILE A 140 3.96 28.08 9.98
CA ILE A 140 4.59 26.75 9.89
C ILE A 140 4.30 25.92 11.14
N THR A 141 4.43 26.50 12.33
CA THR A 141 4.12 25.78 13.59
C THR A 141 2.65 25.35 13.64
N THR A 142 1.71 26.17 13.16
CA THR A 142 0.31 25.74 13.07
C THR A 142 0.10 24.61 12.06
N PHE A 143 0.83 24.63 10.94
CA PHE A 143 0.78 23.56 9.96
C PHE A 143 1.27 22.23 10.56
N GLU A 144 2.40 22.23 11.26
CA GLU A 144 2.95 21.05 11.96
C GLU A 144 1.96 20.50 12.98
N ASN A 145 1.35 21.35 13.81
CA ASN A 145 0.44 20.92 14.87
C ASN A 145 -0.91 20.37 14.36
N THR A 146 -1.33 20.73 13.15
CA THR A 146 -2.61 20.24 12.59
C THR A 146 -2.50 18.87 11.91
N LYS A 147 -1.28 18.35 11.72
CA LYS A 147 -1.03 17.13 10.95
C LYS A 147 -0.30 16.12 11.84
N ASP A 148 -0.80 14.89 11.90
CA ASP A 148 -0.12 13.81 12.61
C ASP A 148 1.01 13.23 11.75
N LEU A 149 2.14 13.95 11.72
CA LEU A 149 3.33 13.57 10.96
C LEU A 149 4.04 12.34 11.55
N THR A 150 3.72 11.95 12.79
CA THR A 150 4.41 10.85 13.50
C THR A 150 4.06 9.47 12.97
N ARG A 151 2.97 9.36 12.22
CA ARG A 151 2.47 8.10 11.64
C ARG A 151 2.96 7.84 10.21
N ILE A 152 3.67 8.79 9.59
CA ILE A 152 4.17 8.66 8.23
C ILE A 152 5.46 7.84 8.25
N THR A 153 5.49 6.74 7.52
CA THR A 153 6.70 5.92 7.37
C THR A 153 7.65 6.53 6.33
N LEU A 154 8.95 6.18 6.42
CA LEU A 154 9.95 6.62 5.45
C LEU A 154 9.63 6.15 4.02
N ALA A 155 9.12 4.93 3.87
CA ALA A 155 8.75 4.35 2.57
C ALA A 155 7.60 5.14 1.92
N GLU A 156 6.56 5.49 2.68
CA GLU A 156 5.45 6.31 2.18
C GLU A 156 5.91 7.70 1.73
N LEU A 157 6.82 8.33 2.48
CA LEU A 157 7.42 9.61 2.12
C LEU A 157 8.24 9.53 0.83
N LEU A 158 9.11 8.52 0.71
CA LEU A 158 9.95 8.32 -0.49
C LEU A 158 9.09 8.09 -1.74
N ASN A 159 8.10 7.21 -1.64
CA ASN A 159 7.19 6.91 -2.75
C ASN A 159 6.40 8.16 -3.19
N ALA A 160 5.92 8.95 -2.23
CA ALA A 160 5.19 10.19 -2.51
C ALA A 160 6.09 11.27 -3.16
N LEU A 161 7.31 11.45 -2.66
CA LEU A 161 8.27 12.39 -3.25
C LEU A 161 8.65 12.00 -4.67
N GLN A 162 8.96 10.73 -4.91
CA GLN A 162 9.27 10.22 -6.24
C GLN A 162 8.11 10.44 -7.22
N ALA A 163 6.87 10.14 -6.79
CA ALA A 163 5.67 10.40 -7.59
C ALA A 163 5.47 11.90 -7.89
N GLN A 164 5.76 12.79 -6.93
CA GLN A 164 5.68 14.23 -7.13
C GLN A 164 6.75 14.75 -8.09
N GLU A 165 7.98 14.25 -8.02
CA GLU A 165 9.06 14.57 -8.94
C GLU A 165 8.75 14.14 -10.38
N GLN A 166 8.24 12.92 -10.56
CA GLN A 166 7.77 12.44 -11.88
C GLN A 166 6.70 13.36 -12.46
N ARG A 167 5.72 13.80 -11.67
CA ARG A 167 4.70 14.78 -12.12
C ARG A 167 5.29 16.15 -12.46
N ARG A 168 6.40 16.56 -11.85
CA ARG A 168 7.11 17.80 -12.20
C ARG A 168 7.89 17.64 -13.50
N ALA A 169 8.55 16.50 -13.70
CA ALA A 169 9.27 16.18 -14.93
C ALA A 169 8.31 16.21 -16.14
N MET A 170 7.17 15.53 -16.05
CA MET A 170 6.15 15.53 -17.11
C MET A 170 5.62 16.93 -17.46
N ARG A 171 5.48 17.83 -16.47
CA ARG A 171 5.06 19.21 -16.72
C ARG A 171 6.13 20.04 -17.44
N ARG A 172 7.41 19.81 -17.14
CA ARG A 172 8.52 20.46 -17.82
C ARG A 172 8.70 19.97 -19.26
N GLU A 173 8.49 18.68 -19.52
CA GLU A 173 8.55 18.13 -20.88
C GLU A 173 7.36 18.58 -21.75
N GLY A 174 6.15 18.65 -21.18
CA GLY A 174 4.97 19.15 -21.90
C GLY A 174 5.02 20.65 -22.28
N GLU A 175 5.73 21.47 -21.51
CA GLU A 175 6.00 22.87 -21.87
C GLU A 175 6.92 23.00 -23.10
N ILE A 176 7.79 22.02 -23.35
CA ILE A 176 8.72 22.00 -24.48
C ILE A 176 8.01 21.57 -25.78
N GLU A 177 7.05 20.63 -25.70
CA GLU A 177 6.29 20.16 -26.88
C GLU A 177 5.03 20.99 -27.21
N GLY A 178 4.51 21.77 -26.26
CA GLY A 178 3.29 22.58 -26.43
C GLY A 178 3.47 23.96 -27.10
N ALA A 179 4.70 24.39 -27.37
CA ALA A 179 4.98 25.67 -28.01
C ALA A 179 4.74 25.61 -29.53
N LEU A 180 3.48 25.62 -29.96
CA LEU A 180 3.12 25.94 -31.35
C LEU A 180 3.59 27.36 -31.66
N PRO A 181 4.53 27.60 -32.60
CA PRO A 181 4.89 28.95 -32.99
C PRO A 181 3.72 29.54 -33.79
N ALA A 182 2.99 30.47 -33.19
CA ALA A 182 2.01 31.28 -33.90
C ALA A 182 2.76 32.11 -34.97
N ARG A 183 2.71 31.64 -36.22
CA ARG A 183 3.22 32.40 -37.36
C ARG A 183 2.38 33.65 -37.54
N HIS A 184 2.96 34.79 -37.17
CA HIS A 184 2.48 36.11 -37.55
C HIS A 184 2.72 36.28 -39.06
N ASN A 185 1.65 36.20 -39.87
CA ASN A 185 1.73 36.63 -41.28
C ASN A 185 1.34 38.10 -41.35
N ASP A 186 2.34 38.91 -41.59
CA ASP A 186 2.23 40.33 -41.82
C ASP A 186 1.55 40.64 -43.16
N VAL A 187 0.92 41.81 -43.16
CA VAL A 187 0.01 42.39 -44.14
C VAL A 187 0.59 42.47 -45.56
N GLY A 188 -0.18 42.08 -46.57
CA GLY A 188 0.24 42.15 -47.98
C GLY A 188 -0.87 42.04 -49.02
N ASN A 189 -1.70 43.09 -49.13
CA ASN A 189 -2.22 43.63 -50.41
C ASN A 189 -3.33 42.84 -51.15
N PHE A 190 -4.60 43.07 -50.79
CA PHE A 190 -5.74 42.88 -51.70
C PHE A 190 -5.97 44.16 -52.52
N ARG A 191 -5.59 44.12 -53.81
CA ARG A 191 -6.08 45.10 -54.80
C ARG A 191 -6.93 44.42 -55.85
N LYS A 192 -8.15 44.93 -55.95
CA LYS A 192 -9.27 44.58 -56.82
C LYS A 192 -8.93 44.66 -58.33
N GLN A 193 -9.31 43.60 -59.05
CA GLN A 193 -10.35 43.61 -60.10
C GLN A 193 -10.00 43.98 -61.56
N LYS A 194 -10.58 43.16 -62.46
CA LYS A 194 -10.84 43.32 -63.91
C LYS A 194 -9.64 43.25 -64.89
N ASN A 195 -9.58 42.17 -65.66
CA ASN A 195 -10.03 42.17 -67.06
C ASN A 195 -9.88 40.80 -67.76
N LYS A 196 -10.92 40.44 -68.51
CA LYS A 196 -10.96 39.78 -69.83
C LYS A 196 -9.94 38.67 -70.12
N ASN A 197 -10.44 37.48 -70.44
CA ASN A 197 -10.51 37.07 -71.85
C ASN A 197 -11.44 35.87 -72.09
N LEU A 198 -12.20 36.05 -73.16
CA LEU A 198 -13.08 35.10 -73.82
C LEU A 198 -12.24 34.43 -74.94
N LYS A 199 -12.42 33.12 -75.14
CA LYS A 199 -12.14 32.33 -76.37
C LYS A 199 -10.69 32.24 -76.85
N GLN A 200 -10.16 31.01 -76.90
CA GLN A 200 -10.41 30.08 -78.00
C GLN A 200 -10.49 28.66 -77.47
#